data_AF-A0AAU9KAC8-F1
#
_entry.id   AF-A0AAU9KAC8-F1
#
_cell.length_a   1.000
_cell.length_b   1.000
_cell.length_c   1.000
_cell.angle_alpha   90.00
_cell.angle_beta   90.00
_cell.angle_gamma   90.00
#
_symmetry.space_group_name_H-M   'P 1'
#
loop_
_entity.id
_entity.type
_entity.pdbx_description
1 polymer ?
#
loop_
_entity_poly.entity_id
_entity_poly.type
_entity_poly.pdbx_seq_one_letter_code
_entity_poly.pdbx_strand_id
1 'polypeptide(L)'
;MTENSISPKADKSISFFKSSKVDSCSYVAMKNGQAVAVPYNTNSPTNKSLYSNHPKLTEKRSLSHDVHKIRHHLHAGMTSKPLEPYSPDAQRSRLRSEDFVIPYKNTSQIIIGDRNSKYKRHFLTTAQNLLKKPILQMTTNLGILSEKTKWIKYKEDC
;
A
#
# COMPACT_ATOMS: atom_id res chain seq x y z
N MET A 1 23.68 -15.72 -49.49
CA MET A 1 22.45 -14.92 -49.73
C MET A 1 22.03 -14.38 -48.39
N THR A 2 22.23 -13.09 -48.13
CA THR A 2 21.96 -12.47 -46.83
C THR A 2 20.48 -12.08 -46.76
N GLU A 3 19.74 -12.67 -45.82
CA GLU A 3 18.37 -12.29 -45.52
C GLU A 3 18.37 -10.86 -44.95
N ASN A 4 17.89 -9.91 -45.75
CA ASN A 4 17.68 -8.53 -45.28
C ASN A 4 16.45 -8.54 -44.37
N SER A 5 16.67 -8.51 -43.05
CA SER A 5 15.62 -8.27 -42.07
C SER A 5 14.92 -6.95 -42.41
N ILE A 6 13.67 -7.01 -42.84
CA ILE A 6 12.86 -5.82 -43.13
C ILE A 6 12.62 -5.10 -41.80
N SER A 7 12.98 -3.82 -41.71
CA SER A 7 12.76 -3.05 -40.50
C SER A 7 11.25 -2.80 -40.33
N PRO A 8 10.71 -2.81 -39.09
CA PRO A 8 9.26 -2.67 -38.83
C PRO A 8 8.68 -1.33 -39.29
N LYS A 9 9.54 -0.39 -39.67
CA LYS A 9 9.23 0.91 -40.27
C LYS A 9 8.88 0.80 -41.75
N ALA A 10 9.65 0.02 -42.51
CA ALA A 10 9.46 -0.16 -43.95
C ALA A 10 8.15 -0.90 -44.27
N ASP A 11 7.65 -1.72 -43.34
CA ASP A 11 6.35 -2.38 -43.49
C ASP A 11 5.17 -1.42 -43.35
N LYS A 12 5.30 -0.41 -42.47
CA LYS A 12 4.24 0.56 -42.16
C LYS A 12 4.27 1.79 -43.07
N SER A 13 5.41 2.10 -43.68
CA SER A 13 5.52 3.21 -44.61
C SER A 13 4.93 2.86 -45.98
N ILE A 14 4.43 3.87 -46.69
CA ILE A 14 3.97 3.71 -48.07
C ILE A 14 5.14 3.32 -49.00
N SER A 15 4.85 2.62 -50.11
CA SER A 15 5.82 2.06 -51.07
C SER A 15 6.96 3.03 -51.45
N PHE A 16 6.63 4.31 -51.66
CA PHE A 16 7.58 5.36 -52.00
C PHE A 16 8.65 5.61 -50.91
N PHE A 17 8.32 5.41 -49.63
CA PHE A 17 9.21 5.64 -48.49
C PHE A 17 9.71 4.34 -47.85
N LYS A 18 9.65 3.20 -48.55
CA LYS A 18 10.22 1.93 -48.05
C LYS A 18 11.73 1.86 -48.21
N SER A 19 12.28 2.49 -49.25
CA SER A 19 13.72 2.56 -49.53
C SER A 19 14.40 3.81 -48.99
N SER A 20 13.67 4.70 -48.33
CA SER A 20 14.20 5.98 -47.84
C SER A 20 14.99 5.78 -46.54
N LYS A 21 16.10 6.53 -46.40
CA LYS A 21 16.98 6.52 -45.21
C LYS A 21 16.55 7.54 -44.13
N VAL A 22 15.27 7.88 -44.07
CA VAL A 22 14.77 8.95 -43.17
C VAL A 22 14.57 8.36 -41.79
N ASP A 23 15.42 8.68 -40.81
CA ASP A 23 15.37 8.12 -39.44
C ASP A 23 14.78 9.05 -38.36
N SER A 24 14.25 10.20 -38.75
CA SER A 24 13.69 11.19 -37.81
C SER A 24 12.32 10.83 -37.23
N CYS A 25 11.59 9.91 -37.85
CA CYS A 25 10.21 9.55 -37.51
C CYS A 25 9.98 8.04 -37.47
N SER A 26 8.88 7.62 -36.86
CA SER A 26 8.50 6.21 -36.73
C SER A 26 8.18 5.60 -38.10
N TYR A 27 7.27 6.21 -38.84
CA TYR A 27 6.94 5.86 -40.23
C TYR A 27 6.23 7.03 -40.93
N VAL A 28 6.17 6.99 -42.27
CA VAL A 28 5.46 8.00 -43.08
C VAL A 28 4.12 7.42 -43.52
N ALA A 29 3.03 8.08 -43.13
CA ALA A 29 1.66 7.69 -43.48
C ALA A 29 1.05 8.68 -44.47
N MET A 30 0.19 8.21 -45.37
CA MET A 30 -0.63 9.10 -46.21
C MET A 30 -1.94 9.43 -45.50
N LYS A 31 -2.23 10.71 -45.31
CA LYS A 31 -3.53 11.20 -44.84
C LYS A 31 -4.03 12.25 -45.83
N ASN A 32 -5.22 12.05 -46.39
CA ASN A 32 -5.85 12.98 -47.34
C ASN A 32 -4.94 13.39 -48.52
N GLY A 33 -4.19 12.45 -49.09
CA GLY A 33 -3.28 12.72 -50.22
C GLY A 33 -1.97 13.43 -49.85
N GLN A 34 -1.73 13.74 -48.57
CA GLN A 34 -0.48 14.32 -48.08
C GLN A 34 0.32 13.30 -47.26
N ALA A 35 1.64 13.33 -47.43
CA ALA A 35 2.57 12.51 -46.65
C ALA A 35 2.81 13.16 -45.28
N VAL A 36 2.42 12.47 -44.21
CA VAL A 36 2.55 12.91 -42.81
C VAL A 36 3.52 12.00 -42.08
N ALA A 37 4.53 12.59 -41.43
CA ALA A 37 5.46 11.86 -40.58
C ALA A 37 4.83 11.55 -39.21
N VAL A 38 4.79 10.28 -38.83
CA VAL A 38 4.29 9.85 -37.51
C VAL A 38 5.47 9.87 -36.52
N PRO A 39 5.38 10.60 -35.39
CA PRO A 39 6.45 10.63 -34.41
C PRO A 39 6.63 9.27 -33.73
N TYR A 40 7.78 9.05 -33.12
CA TYR A 40 7.97 7.89 -32.24
C TYR A 40 7.00 7.98 -31.06
N ASN A 41 6.43 6.84 -30.67
CA ASN A 41 5.60 6.76 -29.48
C ASN A 41 6.47 7.05 -28.26
N THR A 42 6.54 8.30 -27.85
CA THR A 42 7.05 8.64 -26.52
C THR A 42 5.99 8.16 -25.55
N ASN A 43 6.25 7.07 -24.82
CA ASN A 43 5.41 6.63 -23.69
C ASN A 43 5.35 7.65 -22.54
N SER A 44 5.74 8.90 -22.79
CA SER A 44 5.66 9.98 -21.83
C SER A 44 4.20 10.43 -21.77
N PRO A 45 3.53 10.28 -20.61
CA PRO A 45 2.17 10.77 -20.46
C PRO A 45 2.19 12.29 -20.58
N THR A 46 1.73 12.79 -21.72
CA THR A 46 1.44 14.21 -21.94
C THR A 46 0.42 14.65 -20.88
N ASN A 47 0.83 15.57 -20.00
CA ASN A 47 -0.01 16.28 -19.01
C ASN A 47 -0.41 15.52 -17.73
N LYS A 48 0.54 14.98 -16.96
CA LYS A 48 0.33 14.83 -15.51
C LYS A 48 1.13 15.92 -14.80
N SER A 49 0.47 16.80 -14.06
CA SER A 49 1.17 17.78 -13.24
C SER A 49 2.15 17.05 -12.31
N LEU A 50 3.33 17.63 -12.07
CA LEU A 50 4.33 17.06 -11.15
C LEU A 50 3.70 16.74 -9.78
N TYR A 51 2.71 17.55 -9.36
CA TYR A 51 1.93 17.39 -8.13
C TYR A 51 0.85 16.29 -8.16
N SER A 52 0.41 15.83 -9.32
CA SER A 52 -0.62 14.80 -9.44
C SER A 52 -0.12 13.41 -9.06
N ASN A 53 1.20 13.17 -9.11
CA ASN A 53 1.79 11.85 -8.91
C ASN A 53 2.39 11.66 -7.51
N HIS A 54 2.38 12.68 -6.66
CA HIS A 54 2.86 12.54 -5.28
C HIS A 54 1.75 12.01 -4.39
N PRO A 55 1.92 10.83 -3.76
CA PRO A 55 0.98 10.39 -2.74
C PRO A 55 1.02 11.42 -1.59
N LYS A 56 -0.15 11.97 -1.25
CA LYS A 56 -0.31 12.97 -0.16
C LYS A 56 0.11 12.43 1.22
N LEU A 57 0.21 11.11 1.35
CA LEU A 57 0.57 10.41 2.57
C LEU A 57 1.69 9.40 2.24
N THR A 58 2.67 9.31 3.12
CA THR A 58 3.76 8.33 3.04
C THR A 58 3.31 6.92 3.46
N GLU A 59 2.22 6.85 4.23
CA GLU A 59 1.65 5.62 4.74
C GLU A 59 1.02 4.79 3.63
N LYS A 60 1.53 3.58 3.43
CA LYS A 60 1.01 2.62 2.42
C LYS A 60 -0.06 1.69 2.97
N ARG A 61 -0.32 1.72 4.28
CA ARG A 61 -1.20 0.79 5.00
C ARG A 61 -1.99 1.52 6.07
N SER A 62 -3.22 1.06 6.32
CA SER A 62 -4.03 1.56 7.44
C SER A 62 -3.54 0.96 8.76
N LEU A 63 -3.76 1.69 9.86
CA LEU A 63 -3.44 1.22 11.21
C LEU A 63 -4.07 -0.13 11.52
N SER A 64 -5.35 -0.33 11.15
CA SER A 64 -6.06 -1.59 11.34
C SER A 64 -5.35 -2.76 10.63
N HIS A 65 -4.91 -2.55 9.37
CA HIS A 65 -4.18 -3.57 8.63
C HIS A 65 -2.85 -3.92 9.29
N ASP A 66 -2.13 -2.95 9.84
CA ASP A 66 -0.85 -3.22 10.52
C ASP A 66 -0.99 -3.87 11.90
N VAL A 67 -2.09 -3.60 12.60
CA VAL A 67 -2.43 -4.21 13.89
C VAL A 67 -2.89 -5.65 13.72
N HIS A 68 -3.72 -5.94 12.71
CA HIS A 68 -4.40 -7.24 12.55
C HIS A 68 -3.77 -8.18 11.52
N LYS A 69 -2.63 -7.83 10.91
CA LYS A 69 -1.92 -8.75 10.01
C LYS A 69 -1.31 -9.91 10.78
N ILE A 70 -1.38 -11.10 10.19
CA ILE A 70 -0.62 -12.26 10.63
C ILE A 70 0.87 -11.94 10.42
N ARG A 71 1.67 -12.03 11.49
CA ARG A 71 3.12 -11.80 11.44
C ARG A 71 3.82 -13.15 11.50
N HIS A 72 4.76 -13.38 10.58
CA HIS A 72 5.61 -14.56 10.64
C HIS A 72 6.56 -14.46 11.85
N HIS A 73 6.73 -15.55 12.59
CA HIS A 73 7.67 -15.63 13.70
C HIS A 73 9.11 -15.77 13.19
N LEU A 74 9.74 -14.63 12.90
CA LEU A 74 11.14 -14.56 12.47
C LEU A 74 12.08 -14.76 13.66
N HIS A 75 13.24 -15.40 13.43
CA HIS A 75 14.28 -15.60 14.45
C HIS A 75 15.69 -15.64 13.84
N ALA A 76 16.71 -15.53 14.69
CA ALA A 76 18.12 -15.44 14.32
C ALA A 76 18.62 -16.62 13.44
N GLY A 77 18.05 -17.82 13.59
CA GLY A 77 18.45 -19.02 12.86
C GLY A 77 17.78 -19.25 11.49
N MET A 78 16.84 -18.40 11.05
CA MET A 78 16.13 -18.62 9.76
C MET A 78 17.02 -18.36 8.54
N THR A 79 16.90 -19.23 7.53
CA THR A 79 17.58 -19.09 6.24
C THR A 79 16.96 -18.00 5.36
N SER A 80 15.64 -17.83 5.39
CA SER A 80 14.91 -16.81 4.64
C SER A 80 14.31 -15.75 5.57
N LYS A 81 14.97 -14.59 5.65
CA LYS A 81 14.50 -13.43 6.40
C LYS A 81 14.25 -12.27 5.43
N PRO A 82 13.31 -11.36 5.75
CA PRO A 82 13.16 -10.15 4.97
C PRO A 82 14.47 -9.34 4.98
N LEU A 83 14.76 -8.73 3.83
CA LEU A 83 15.86 -7.81 3.63
C LEU A 83 15.47 -6.46 4.25
N GLU A 84 15.74 -6.31 5.54
CA GLU A 84 15.58 -5.06 6.28
C GLU A 84 16.90 -4.67 6.97
N PRO A 85 17.15 -3.36 7.20
CA PRO A 85 18.30 -2.89 7.96
C PRO A 85 18.46 -3.64 9.28
N TYR A 86 19.71 -3.90 9.69
CA TYR A 86 19.96 -4.57 10.96
C TYR A 86 19.48 -3.71 12.13
N SER A 87 18.64 -4.29 12.98
CA SER A 87 18.21 -3.73 14.25
C SER A 87 18.32 -4.82 15.32
N PRO A 88 18.96 -4.55 16.46
CA PRO A 88 19.11 -5.53 17.54
C PRO A 88 17.77 -5.90 18.16
N ASP A 89 16.83 -4.95 18.22
CA ASP A 89 15.52 -5.14 18.82
C ASP A 89 14.51 -5.82 17.89
N ALA A 90 14.83 -5.97 16.60
CA ALA A 90 13.95 -6.61 15.64
C ALA A 90 13.77 -8.11 15.95
N GLN A 91 12.56 -8.61 15.77
CA GLN A 91 12.21 -10.01 16.08
C GLN A 91 13.10 -11.02 15.34
N ARG A 92 13.50 -10.72 14.10
CA ARG A 92 14.42 -11.53 13.28
C ARG A 92 15.85 -11.70 13.84
N SER A 93 16.24 -10.83 14.78
CA SER A 93 17.54 -10.81 15.44
C SER A 93 17.52 -11.55 16.78
N ARG A 94 16.32 -11.87 17.31
CA ARG A 94 16.14 -12.59 18.57
C ARG A 94 16.25 -14.09 18.37
N LEU A 95 16.56 -14.81 19.44
CA LEU A 95 16.50 -16.28 19.46
C LEU A 95 15.05 -16.74 19.25
N ARG A 96 14.90 -17.98 18.76
CA ARG A 96 13.58 -18.59 18.60
C ARG A 96 12.93 -18.71 19.99
N SER A 97 11.77 -18.09 20.15
CA SER A 97 10.89 -18.37 21.28
C SER A 97 10.23 -19.74 21.08
N GLU A 98 10.10 -20.51 22.14
CA GLU A 98 9.37 -21.77 22.10
C GLU A 98 7.92 -21.53 21.67
N ASP A 99 7.41 -22.40 20.81
CA ASP A 99 6.01 -22.35 20.40
C ASP A 99 5.16 -22.75 21.59
N PHE A 100 4.09 -22.00 21.85
CA PHE A 100 3.15 -22.34 22.91
C PHE A 100 2.54 -23.72 22.62
N VAL A 101 2.90 -24.71 23.43
CA VAL A 101 2.25 -26.03 23.38
C VAL A 101 0.89 -25.89 24.02
N ILE A 102 -0.16 -26.04 23.21
CA ILE A 102 -1.53 -26.05 23.71
C ILE A 102 -1.65 -27.22 24.71
N PRO A 103 -1.98 -26.96 25.98
CA PRO A 103 -2.10 -28.03 26.95
C PRO A 103 -3.21 -28.98 26.51
N TYR A 104 -2.96 -30.30 26.63
CA TYR A 104 -3.88 -31.37 26.22
C TYR A 104 -5.26 -31.28 26.90
N LYS A 105 -5.32 -30.63 28.07
CA LYS A 105 -6.56 -30.32 28.78
C LYS A 105 -6.64 -28.81 28.98
N ASN A 106 -7.86 -28.27 28.93
CA ASN A 106 -8.16 -26.87 29.24
C ASN A 106 -7.80 -26.58 30.70
N THR A 107 -6.55 -26.18 30.97
CA THR A 107 -6.11 -25.72 32.30
C THR A 107 -6.65 -24.33 32.63
N SER A 108 -7.14 -23.60 31.62
CA SER A 108 -7.86 -22.35 31.83
C SER A 108 -9.29 -22.62 32.27
N GLN A 109 -9.54 -22.52 33.58
CA GLN A 109 -10.90 -22.36 34.08
C GLN A 109 -11.29 -20.89 33.88
N ILE A 110 -12.12 -20.62 32.88
CA ILE A 110 -12.69 -19.28 32.70
C ILE A 110 -13.76 -19.11 33.78
N ILE A 111 -13.41 -18.42 34.87
CA ILE A 111 -14.38 -17.98 35.87
C ILE A 111 -15.13 -16.81 35.25
N ILE A 112 -16.20 -17.12 34.53
CA ILE A 112 -17.24 -16.15 34.19
C ILE A 112 -17.86 -15.77 35.53
N GLY A 113 -17.87 -14.47 35.85
CA GLY A 113 -18.33 -13.97 37.16
C GLY A 113 -19.74 -14.43 37.56
N ASP A 114 -20.24 -13.95 38.69
CA ASP A 114 -21.53 -14.37 39.22
C ASP A 114 -22.67 -14.21 38.19
N ARG A 115 -23.61 -15.17 38.12
CA ARG A 115 -24.75 -15.16 37.18
C ARG A 115 -25.64 -13.95 37.34
N ASN A 116 -25.63 -13.34 38.52
CA ASN A 116 -26.38 -12.12 38.81
C ASN A 116 -25.62 -10.84 38.41
N SER A 117 -24.32 -10.93 38.11
CA SER A 117 -23.51 -9.78 37.70
C SER A 117 -23.75 -9.43 36.23
N LYS A 118 -24.61 -8.45 35.96
CA LYS A 118 -24.87 -7.92 34.62
C LYS A 118 -23.80 -6.90 34.20
N TYR A 119 -22.57 -7.34 34.00
CA TYR A 119 -21.51 -6.49 33.43
C TYR A 119 -21.52 -6.54 31.90
N LYS A 120 -22.07 -5.50 31.27
CA LYS A 120 -22.20 -5.40 29.80
C LYS A 120 -20.87 -5.37 29.04
N ARG A 121 -19.75 -5.15 29.73
CA ARG A 121 -18.42 -4.96 29.10
C ARG A 121 -17.58 -6.24 29.02
N HIS A 122 -18.07 -7.39 29.52
CA HIS A 122 -17.32 -8.65 29.50
C HIS A 122 -17.04 -9.20 28.09
N PHE A 123 -17.86 -8.82 27.09
CA PHE A 123 -17.74 -9.31 25.71
C PHE A 123 -17.21 -8.24 24.75
N LEU A 124 -16.69 -7.11 25.26
CA LEU A 124 -16.08 -6.10 24.42
C LEU A 124 -14.61 -6.44 24.21
N THR A 125 -14.17 -6.43 22.94
CA THR A 125 -12.73 -6.53 22.62
C THR A 125 -11.98 -5.36 23.25
N THR A 126 -10.68 -5.55 23.54
CA THR A 126 -9.83 -4.46 24.08
C THR A 126 -9.88 -3.21 23.20
N ALA A 127 -9.90 -3.37 21.87
CA ALA A 127 -10.07 -2.28 20.92
C ALA A 127 -11.43 -1.56 21.08
N GLN A 128 -12.54 -2.29 21.24
CA GLN A 128 -13.86 -1.70 21.48
C GLN A 128 -13.98 -1.07 22.87
N ASN A 129 -13.24 -1.58 23.85
CA ASN A 129 -13.26 -1.03 25.20
C ASN A 129 -12.50 0.31 25.30
N LEU A 130 -11.48 0.48 24.45
CA LEU A 130 -10.71 1.71 24.29
C LEU A 130 -11.45 2.78 23.48
N LEU A 131 -12.45 2.41 22.67
CA LEU A 131 -13.33 3.36 21.98
C LEU A 131 -14.23 4.05 23.00
N LYS A 132 -13.79 5.20 23.53
CA LYS A 132 -14.66 6.10 24.29
C LYS A 132 -15.71 6.68 23.33
N LYS A 133 -16.98 6.54 23.69
CA LYS A 133 -18.06 7.23 22.96
C LYS A 133 -17.78 8.73 23.01
N PRO A 134 -17.68 9.44 21.87
CA PRO A 134 -17.47 10.88 21.89
C PRO A 134 -18.65 11.55 22.59
N ILE A 135 -18.35 12.52 23.45
CA ILE A 135 -19.38 13.37 24.05
C ILE A 135 -20.00 14.16 22.91
N LEU A 136 -21.32 14.01 22.73
CA LEU A 136 -22.07 14.76 21.71
C LEU A 136 -21.97 16.25 22.06
N GLN A 137 -21.28 17.01 21.23
CA GLN A 137 -21.17 18.45 21.42
C GLN A 137 -22.34 19.14 20.70
N MET A 138 -22.91 20.15 21.35
CA MET A 138 -24.00 20.95 20.77
C MET A 138 -23.51 21.86 19.63
N THR A 139 -22.20 21.99 19.44
CA THR A 139 -21.60 22.83 18.42
C THR A 139 -21.50 22.09 17.09
N THR A 140 -22.06 22.66 16.03
CA THR A 140 -21.98 22.13 14.65
C THR A 140 -20.77 22.63 13.86
N ASN A 141 -20.04 23.63 14.39
CA ASN A 141 -18.89 24.22 13.73
C ASN A 141 -17.71 23.23 13.68
N LEU A 142 -17.32 22.82 12.46
CA LEU A 142 -16.29 21.82 12.21
C LEU A 142 -14.89 22.24 12.72
N GLY A 143 -14.55 23.53 12.67
CA GLY A 143 -13.28 24.04 13.16
C GLY A 143 -13.11 23.81 14.67
N ILE A 144 -14.11 24.23 15.44
CA ILE A 144 -14.16 24.05 16.90
C ILE A 144 -14.14 22.55 17.26
N LEU A 145 -14.85 21.71 16.50
CA LEU A 145 -14.86 20.26 16.71
C LEU A 145 -13.47 19.63 16.44
N SER A 146 -12.79 20.05 15.37
CA SER A 146 -11.46 19.55 15.01
C SER A 146 -10.40 19.91 16.05
N GLU A 147 -10.46 21.13 16.60
CA GLU A 147 -9.49 21.59 17.60
C GLU A 147 -9.68 20.85 18.93
N LYS A 148 -10.93 20.69 19.36
CA LYS A 148 -11.26 19.95 20.59
C LYS A 148 -10.89 18.47 20.49
N THR A 149 -11.15 17.82 19.35
CA THR A 149 -10.77 16.41 19.15
C THR A 149 -9.25 16.24 19.18
N LYS A 150 -8.49 17.15 18.57
CA LYS A 150 -7.02 17.19 18.67
C LYS A 150 -6.55 17.35 20.11
N TRP A 151 -7.16 18.26 20.87
CA TRP A 151 -6.83 18.51 22.28
C TRP A 151 -7.12 17.31 23.19
N ILE A 152 -8.27 16.65 22.99
CA ILE A 152 -8.63 15.44 23.75
C ILE A 152 -7.59 14.35 23.52
N LYS A 153 -7.21 14.11 22.25
CA LYS A 153 -6.18 13.12 21.92
C LYS A 153 -4.84 13.44 22.58
N TYR A 154 -4.39 14.71 22.51
CA TYR A 154 -3.15 15.15 23.16
C TYR A 154 -3.13 14.86 24.67
N LYS A 155 -4.26 15.03 25.36
CA LYS A 155 -4.39 14.71 26.79
C LYS A 155 -4.42 13.21 27.11
N GLU A 156 -4.77 12.36 26.16
CA GLU A 156 -4.78 10.91 26.35
C GLU A 156 -3.42 10.28 26.06
N ASP A 157 -2.60 10.92 25.23
CA ASP A 157 -1.25 10.46 24.87
C ASP A 157 -0.17 10.89 25.90
N CYS A 158 -0.48 11.86 26.79
CA CYS A 158 0.36 12.29 27.92
C CYS A 158 0.01 11.54 29.21
#